data_AF-A0A2G6LWQ9-F1
#
_entry.id   AF-A0A2G6LWQ9-F1
#
_cell.length_a   1.000
_cell.length_b   1.000
_cell.length_c   1.000
_cell.angle_alpha   90.00
_cell.angle_beta   90.00
_cell.angle_gamma   90.00
#
_symmetry.space_group_name_H-M   'P 1'
#
loop_
_entity.id
_entity.type
_entity.pdbx_description
1 polymer ?
#
loop_
_entity_poly.entity_id
_entity_poly.type
_entity_poly.pdbx_seq_one_letter_code
_entity_poly.pdbx_strand_id
1 'polypeptide(L)'
;RDGRATSASIMRNLNVKSMEEAGKIWKRALLSRKKVYEMVPENHRTWVKYEDICSSPGSALSETFSKLGIEPVEISLSIDPSKMHITGNRMSRKGPQRINFREGWKTRLSEKELAGFNRLYGDINHSIGYPIEP
;
A
#
# COMPACT_ATOMS: atom_id res chain seq x y z
N ARG A 1 -0.57 -3.16 -1.75
CA ARG A 1 -0.39 -3.29 -0.28
C ARG A 1 -1.45 -4.24 0.25
N ASP A 2 -1.08 -5.10 1.20
CA ASP A 2 -2.00 -6.02 1.85
C ASP A 2 -3.22 -5.27 2.43
N GLY A 3 -4.41 -5.80 2.18
CA GLY A 3 -5.66 -5.26 2.68
C GLY A 3 -5.76 -5.26 4.20
N ARG A 4 -5.13 -6.24 4.87
CA ARG A 4 -5.07 -6.31 6.34
C ARG A 4 -4.24 -5.18 6.89
N ALA A 5 -3.04 -4.97 6.33
CA ALA A 5 -2.17 -3.86 6.70
C ALA A 5 -2.82 -2.49 6.44
N THR A 6 -3.57 -2.37 5.34
CA THR A 6 -4.26 -1.12 4.99
C THR A 6 -5.44 -0.85 5.92
N SER A 7 -6.26 -1.87 6.21
CA SER A 7 -7.39 -1.77 7.14
C SER A 7 -6.92 -1.45 8.55
N ALA A 8 -5.85 -2.09 9.00
CA ALA A 8 -5.15 -1.77 10.24
C ALA A 8 -4.76 -0.28 10.30
N SER A 9 -4.19 0.26 9.21
CA SER A 9 -3.84 1.67 9.12
C SER A 9 -5.07 2.60 9.13
N ILE A 10 -6.16 2.21 8.45
CA ILE A 10 -7.44 2.94 8.44
C ILE A 10 -8.00 3.04 9.85
N MET A 11 -8.08 1.93 10.60
CA MET A 11 -8.54 1.92 11.99
C MET A 11 -7.77 2.93 12.84
N ARG A 12 -6.44 2.91 12.74
CA ARG A 12 -5.57 3.80 13.51
C ARG A 12 -5.74 5.27 13.16
N ASN A 13 -5.81 5.61 11.87
CA ASN A 13 -5.70 7.00 11.43
C ASN A 13 -7.07 7.68 11.24
N LEU A 14 -8.14 6.91 10.99
CA LEU A 14 -9.49 7.43 10.76
C LEU A 14 -10.45 7.13 11.93
N ASN A 15 -9.93 6.62 13.05
CA ASN A 15 -10.70 6.26 14.25
C ASN A 15 -11.85 5.28 13.98
N VAL A 16 -11.65 4.37 13.02
CA VAL A 16 -12.59 3.29 12.69
C VAL A 16 -12.39 2.16 13.69
N LYS A 17 -13.46 1.75 14.37
CA LYS A 17 -13.39 0.85 15.54
C LYS A 17 -13.34 -0.64 15.20
N SER A 18 -13.67 -1.02 13.96
CA SER A 18 -13.72 -2.43 13.56
C SER A 18 -12.93 -2.74 12.30
N MET A 19 -12.36 -3.93 12.25
CA MET A 19 -11.67 -4.45 11.06
C MET A 19 -12.63 -4.64 9.88
N GLU A 20 -13.88 -4.99 10.16
CA GLU A 20 -14.93 -5.13 9.14
C GLU A 20 -15.19 -3.80 8.42
N GLU A 21 -15.41 -2.72 9.18
CA GLU A 21 -15.67 -1.40 8.63
C GLU A 21 -14.45 -0.85 7.88
N ALA A 22 -13.25 -1.01 8.46
CA ALA A 22 -12.01 -0.62 7.81
C ALA A 22 -11.76 -1.40 6.51
N GLY A 23 -12.04 -2.70 6.51
CA GLY A 23 -11.96 -3.56 5.32
C GLY A 23 -12.97 -3.16 4.25
N LYS A 24 -14.18 -2.72 4.63
CA LYS A 24 -15.18 -2.20 3.68
C LYS A 24 -14.69 -0.94 2.98
N ILE A 25 -14.07 -0.01 3.73
CA ILE A 25 -13.47 1.21 3.19
C ILE A 25 -12.33 0.84 2.23
N TRP A 26 -11.43 -0.06 2.65
CA TRP A 26 -10.34 -0.54 1.81
C TRP A 26 -10.87 -1.18 0.51
N LYS A 27 -11.83 -2.11 0.60
CA LYS A 27 -12.43 -2.80 -0.56
C LYS A 27 -13.02 -1.81 -1.55
N ARG A 28 -13.81 -0.84 -1.07
CA ARG A 28 -14.39 0.21 -1.92
C ARG A 28 -13.30 1.00 -2.65
N ALA A 29 -12.28 1.45 -1.92
CA ALA A 29 -11.19 2.21 -2.52
C ALA A 29 -10.35 1.37 -3.50
N LEU A 30 -10.14 0.08 -3.23
CA LEU A 30 -9.46 -0.85 -4.12
C LEU A 30 -10.24 -1.04 -5.42
N LEU A 31 -11.54 -1.32 -5.35
CA LEU A 31 -12.38 -1.54 -6.53
C LEU A 31 -12.45 -0.28 -7.41
N SER A 32 -12.57 0.91 -6.81
CA SER A 32 -12.53 2.17 -7.58
C SER A 32 -11.18 2.35 -8.30
N ARG A 33 -10.05 2.06 -7.63
CA ARG A 33 -8.73 2.13 -8.27
C ARG A 33 -8.57 1.07 -9.35
N LYS A 34 -9.07 -0.14 -9.13
CA LYS A 34 -9.02 -1.24 -10.11
C LYS A 34 -9.80 -0.88 -11.37
N LYS A 35 -10.96 -0.26 -11.25
CA LYS A 35 -11.74 0.23 -12.40
C LYS A 35 -10.96 1.26 -13.21
N VAL A 36 -10.35 2.25 -12.55
CA VAL A 36 -9.51 3.25 -13.25
C VAL A 36 -8.29 2.59 -13.89
N TYR A 37 -7.63 1.70 -13.17
CA TYR A 37 -6.49 0.93 -13.68
C TYR A 37 -6.87 0.15 -14.94
N GLU A 38 -8.01 -0.53 -14.93
CA GLU A 38 -8.54 -1.31 -16.06
C GLU A 38 -8.86 -0.44 -17.29
N MET A 39 -9.23 0.82 -17.10
CA MET A 39 -9.51 1.77 -18.18
C MET A 39 -8.25 2.37 -18.84
N VAL A 40 -7.09 2.26 -18.19
CA VAL A 40 -5.82 2.76 -18.74
C VAL A 40 -5.19 1.66 -19.61
N PRO A 41 -4.63 1.97 -20.80
CA PRO A 41 -3.89 1.00 -21.61
C PRO A 41 -2.80 0.28 -20.80
N GLU A 42 -2.57 -0.99 -21.11
CA GLU A 42 -1.63 -1.83 -20.34
C GLU A 42 -0.20 -1.27 -20.32
N ASN A 43 0.25 -0.68 -21.42
CA ASN A 43 1.55 -0.04 -21.55
C ASN A 43 1.66 1.31 -20.80
N HIS A 44 0.55 1.85 -20.28
CA HIS A 44 0.51 3.13 -19.54
C HIS A 44 0.15 2.94 -18.06
N ARG A 45 0.14 1.70 -17.57
CA ARG A 45 -0.16 1.38 -16.18
C ARG A 45 0.82 0.36 -15.64
N THR A 46 1.03 0.40 -14.34
CA THR A 46 1.82 -0.59 -13.63
C THR A 46 1.23 -0.83 -12.26
N TRP A 47 1.26 -2.09 -11.81
CA TRP A 47 0.85 -2.47 -10.47
C TRP A 47 2.09 -2.63 -9.60
N VAL A 48 2.17 -1.85 -8.53
CA VAL A 48 3.33 -1.85 -7.64
C VAL A 48 2.88 -2.25 -6.23
N LYS A 49 3.50 -3.29 -5.66
CA LYS A 49 3.25 -3.68 -4.27
C LYS A 49 4.11 -2.83 -3.34
N TYR A 50 3.50 -2.41 -2.23
CA TYR A 50 4.20 -1.65 -1.19
C TYR A 50 5.32 -2.48 -0.57
N GLU A 51 5.05 -3.78 -0.43
CA GLU A 51 5.95 -4.78 0.12
C GLU A 51 7.23 -4.88 -0.72
N ASP A 52 7.10 -4.97 -2.05
CA ASP A 52 8.24 -5.01 -2.99
C ASP A 52 9.09 -3.74 -2.93
N ILE A 53 8.45 -2.56 -2.85
CA ILE A 53 9.17 -1.28 -2.65
C ILE A 53 9.95 -1.29 -1.34
N CYS A 54 9.41 -1.89 -0.27
CA CYS A 54 10.08 -1.88 1.02
C CYS A 54 11.20 -2.91 1.12
N SER A 55 11.03 -4.09 0.52
CA SER A 55 12.03 -5.17 0.57
C SER A 55 13.17 -4.95 -0.42
N SER A 56 12.88 -4.37 -1.58
CA SER A 56 13.88 -4.16 -2.64
C SER A 56 13.62 -2.85 -3.40
N PRO A 57 13.78 -1.68 -2.74
CA PRO A 57 13.33 -0.40 -3.30
C PRO A 57 13.97 -0.06 -4.65
N GLY A 58 15.28 -0.28 -4.80
CA GLY A 58 15.98 0.00 -6.06
C GLY A 58 15.45 -0.82 -7.22
N SER A 59 15.30 -2.14 -7.04
CA SER A 59 14.77 -3.04 -8.07
C SER A 59 13.32 -2.72 -8.41
N ALA A 60 12.45 -2.56 -7.41
CA ALA A 60 11.03 -2.30 -7.62
C ALA A 60 10.78 -0.96 -8.35
N LEU A 61 11.56 0.07 -8.03
CA LEU A 61 11.44 1.38 -8.67
C LEU A 61 12.04 1.39 -10.07
N SER A 62 13.19 0.75 -10.31
CA SER A 62 13.74 0.61 -11.66
C SER A 62 12.79 -0.13 -12.61
N GLU A 63 12.16 -1.21 -12.14
CA GLU A 63 11.14 -1.92 -12.93
C GLU A 63 9.93 -1.01 -13.22
N THR A 64 9.50 -0.23 -12.23
CA THR A 64 8.39 0.73 -12.37
C THR A 64 8.73 1.80 -13.41
N PHE A 65 9.94 2.38 -13.36
CA PHE A 65 10.40 3.37 -14.31
C PHE A 65 10.48 2.81 -15.73
N SER A 66 11.07 1.63 -15.89
CA SER A 66 11.16 0.95 -17.18
C SER A 66 9.77 0.70 -17.80
N LYS A 67 8.80 0.21 -17.02
CA LYS A 67 7.42 -0.01 -17.51
C LYS A 67 6.72 1.29 -17.93
N LEU A 68 7.08 2.42 -17.34
CA LEU A 68 6.52 3.72 -17.65
C LEU A 68 7.32 4.49 -18.70
N GLY A 69 8.40 3.91 -19.25
CA GLY A 69 9.28 4.60 -20.20
C GLY A 69 10.03 5.78 -19.58
N ILE A 70 10.30 5.73 -18.27
CA ILE A 70 11.04 6.74 -17.53
C ILE A 70 12.49 6.28 -17.42
N GLU A 71 13.43 7.17 -17.72
CA GLU A 71 14.86 6.89 -17.54
C GLU A 71 15.17 6.60 -16.07
N PRO A 72 15.93 5.53 -15.76
CA PRO A 72 16.31 5.21 -14.39
C PRO A 72 17.12 6.36 -13.79
N VAL A 73 16.67 6.87 -12.65
CA VAL A 73 17.42 7.84 -11.85
C VAL A 73 18.02 7.15 -10.64
N GLU A 74 19.15 7.65 -10.15
CA GLU A 74 19.72 7.17 -8.90
C GLU A 74 18.76 7.49 -7.74
N ILE A 75 18.32 6.45 -7.03
CA ILE A 75 17.31 6.58 -5.98
C ILE A 75 18.00 6.56 -4.62
N SER A 76 17.94 7.69 -3.91
CA SER A 76 18.30 7.73 -2.51
C SER A 76 17.24 6.99 -1.67
N LEU A 77 17.66 5.98 -0.91
CA LEU A 77 16.82 5.30 0.08
C LEU A 77 16.52 6.17 1.32
N SER A 78 17.24 7.29 1.45
CA SER A 78 16.98 8.35 2.43
C SER A 78 16.28 9.49 1.73
N ILE A 79 15.04 9.76 2.14
CA ILE A 79 14.23 10.84 1.59
C ILE A 79 14.12 11.91 2.67
N ASP A 80 14.27 13.17 2.28
CA ASP A 80 13.96 14.30 3.15
C ASP A 80 12.70 15.00 2.60
N PRO A 81 11.50 14.64 3.09
CA PRO A 81 10.26 15.24 2.62
C PRO A 81 10.19 16.75 2.83
N SER A 82 10.94 17.29 3.81
CA SER A 82 10.97 18.74 4.08
C SER A 82 11.64 19.54 2.97
N LYS A 83 12.52 18.89 2.20
CA LYS A 83 13.16 19.47 1.00
C LYS A 83 12.31 19.29 -0.25
N MET A 84 11.29 18.43 -0.19
CA MET A 84 10.36 18.19 -1.30
C MET A 84 9.15 19.11 -1.11
N HIS A 85 9.12 20.25 -1.81
CA HIS A 85 8.06 21.26 -1.73
C HIS A 85 6.72 20.79 -2.35
N ILE A 86 6.18 19.69 -1.84
CA ILE A 86 4.90 19.10 -2.28
C ILE A 86 3.80 19.66 -1.40
N THR A 87 3.11 20.70 -1.89
CA THR A 87 1.98 21.33 -1.21
C THR A 87 0.88 20.31 -0.90
N GLY A 88 0.33 20.36 0.32
CA GLY A 88 -0.74 19.45 0.78
C GLY A 88 -0.27 18.08 1.25
N ASN A 89 1.00 17.72 1.07
CA ASN A 89 1.53 16.46 1.60
C ASN A 89 1.88 16.61 3.09
N ARG A 90 1.12 15.96 4.00
CA ARG A 90 1.42 15.99 5.45
C ARG A 90 2.85 15.50 5.77
N MET A 91 3.46 14.69 4.92
CA MET A 91 4.83 14.22 5.11
C MET A 91 5.87 15.32 4.92
N SER A 92 5.59 16.41 4.18
CA SER A 92 6.55 17.50 3.95
C SER A 92 6.95 18.25 5.22
N ARG A 93 6.21 18.06 6.32
CA ARG A 93 6.57 18.59 7.64
C ARG A 93 7.45 17.65 8.47
N LYS A 94 7.78 16.48 7.94
CA LYS A 94 8.64 15.50 8.63
C LYS A 94 10.07 15.65 8.14
N GLY A 95 11.02 15.45 9.06
CA GLY A 95 12.44 15.40 8.73
C GLY A 95 12.82 14.13 7.94
N PRO A 96 14.13 13.88 7.76
CA PRO A 96 14.66 12.76 7.00
C PRO A 96 14.06 11.42 7.41
N GLN A 97 13.69 10.60 6.42
CA GLN A 97 13.06 9.30 6.58
C GLN A 97 13.74 8.26 5.71
N ARG A 98 13.78 7.02 6.19
CA ARG A 98 14.20 5.85 5.42
C ARG A 98 12.98 5.02 5.01
N ILE A 99 13.07 4.39 3.84
CA ILE A 99 12.11 3.36 3.44
C ILE A 99 12.24 2.21 4.44
N ASN A 100 11.17 1.95 5.17
CA ASN A 100 11.12 0.91 6.20
C ASN A 100 9.91 0.04 5.96
N PHE A 101 10.12 -1.27 6.00
CA PHE A 101 9.02 -2.22 5.92
C PHE A 101 8.26 -2.23 7.26
N ARG A 102 6.94 -1.96 7.22
CA ARG A 102 6.11 -1.84 8.43
C ARG A 102 5.09 -2.97 8.50
N GLU A 103 5.42 -3.98 9.31
CA GLU A 103 4.59 -5.16 9.56
C GLU A 103 3.93 -5.19 10.93
N GLY A 104 4.01 -4.12 11.73
CA GLY A 104 3.43 -4.06 13.08
C GLY A 104 1.90 -4.23 13.16
N TRP A 105 1.22 -4.43 12.03
CA TRP A 105 -0.18 -4.87 12.01
C TRP A 105 -0.31 -6.36 12.39
N LYS A 106 0.69 -7.19 12.07
CA LYS A 106 0.68 -8.64 12.36
C LYS A 106 0.60 -8.94 13.86
N THR A 107 1.25 -8.11 14.68
CA THR A 107 1.24 -8.26 16.14
C THR A 107 0.13 -7.48 16.84
N ARG A 108 -0.51 -6.53 16.14
CA ARG A 108 -1.53 -5.65 16.73
C ARG A 108 -2.94 -6.17 16.52
N LEU A 109 -3.22 -6.79 15.38
CA LEU A 109 -4.53 -7.34 15.09
C LEU A 109 -4.72 -8.64 15.85
N SER A 110 -5.86 -8.78 16.51
CA SER A 110 -6.28 -10.03 17.12
C SER A 110 -6.61 -11.08 16.06
N GLU A 111 -6.52 -12.35 16.44
CA GLU A 111 -6.95 -13.48 15.59
C GLU A 111 -8.40 -13.31 15.12
N LYS A 112 -9.28 -12.81 16.00
CA LYS A 112 -10.68 -12.52 15.65
C LYS A 112 -10.82 -11.48 14.54
N GLU A 113 -9.99 -10.43 14.57
CA GLU A 113 -9.99 -9.40 13.52
C GLU A 113 -9.43 -9.94 12.21
N LEU A 114 -8.37 -10.75 12.26
CA LEU A 114 -7.78 -11.40 11.08
C LEU A 114 -8.77 -12.37 10.44
N ALA A 115 -9.37 -13.27 11.22
CA ALA A 115 -10.39 -14.21 10.76
C ALA A 115 -11.62 -13.47 10.19
N GLY A 116 -12.06 -12.39 10.87
CA GLY A 116 -13.14 -11.54 10.38
C GLY A 116 -12.82 -10.89 9.02
N PHE A 117 -11.59 -10.40 8.85
CA PHE A 117 -11.13 -9.87 7.58
C PHE A 117 -11.07 -10.95 6.50
N ASN A 118 -10.47 -12.11 6.79
CA ASN A 118 -10.30 -13.20 5.83
C ASN A 118 -11.66 -13.72 5.35
N ARG A 119 -12.62 -13.88 6.26
CA ARG A 119 -13.99 -14.31 5.92
C ARG A 119 -14.70 -13.34 4.96
N LEU A 120 -14.50 -12.03 5.12
CA LEU A 120 -15.26 -11.01 4.36
C LEU A 120 -14.52 -10.53 3.10
N TYR A 121 -13.20 -10.55 3.15
CA TYR A 121 -12.32 -9.83 2.23
C TYR A 121 -11.11 -10.66 1.77
N GLY A 122 -10.99 -11.91 2.23
CA GLY A 122 -9.91 -12.82 1.86
C GLY A 122 -9.79 -13.00 0.35
N ASP A 123 -10.89 -13.31 -0.34
CA ASP A 123 -10.90 -13.55 -1.79
C ASP A 123 -10.39 -12.35 -2.59
N ILE A 124 -10.82 -11.14 -2.23
CA ILE A 124 -10.37 -9.93 -2.93
C ILE A 124 -8.91 -9.60 -2.59
N ASN A 125 -8.47 -9.81 -1.34
CA ASN A 125 -7.07 -9.67 -0.97
C ASN A 125 -6.19 -10.67 -1.72
N HIS A 126 -6.71 -11.87 -1.93
CA HIS A 126 -6.08 -12.93 -2.71
C HIS A 126 -5.97 -12.59 -4.19
N SER A 127 -7.03 -12.02 -4.78
CA SER A 127 -7.05 -11.60 -6.18
C SER A 127 -6.00 -10.55 -6.54
N ILE A 128 -5.42 -9.86 -5.56
CA ILE A 128 -4.35 -8.87 -5.75
C ILE A 128 -2.97 -9.38 -5.27
N GLY A 129 -2.86 -10.68 -5.01
CA GLY A 129 -1.60 -11.38 -4.78
C GLY A 129 -1.14 -11.43 -3.32
N TYR A 130 -2.06 -11.45 -2.35
CA TYR A 130 -1.77 -11.75 -0.93
C TYR A 130 -2.38 -13.11 -0.53
N PRO A 131 -1.76 -13.89 0.37
CA PRO A 131 -2.31 -15.18 0.75
C PRO A 131 -3.59 -15.03 1.57
N ILE A 132 -4.46 -16.03 1.48
CA ILE A 132 -5.51 -16.26 2.48
C ILE A 132 -4.82 -16.98 3.64
N GLU A 133 -4.67 -16.29 4.77
CA GLU A 133 -4.19 -16.92 5.99
C GLU A 133 -5.41 -17.53 6.73
N PRO A 134 -5.25 -18.70 7.37
CA PRO A 134 -6.30 -19.31 8.18
C PRO A 134 -6.71 -18.43 9.37
#